data_AF-A0A1Q3GKK2-F1
#
_entry.id   AF-A0A1Q3GKK2-F1
#
_cell.length_a   1.000
_cell.length_b   1.000
_cell.length_c   1.000
_cell.angle_alpha   90.00
_cell.angle_beta   90.00
_cell.angle_gamma   90.00
#
_symmetry.space_group_name_H-M   'P 1'
#
loop_
_entity.id
_entity.type
_entity.pdbx_description
1 polymer ?
#
loop_
_entity_poly.entity_id
_entity_poly.type
_entity_poly.pdbx_seq_one_letter_code
_entity_poly.pdbx_strand_id
1 'polypeptide(L)'
;MNLPYLKNTHRLLLIALVMIFCAALTDEAQAQSKKKFKKKAKAKTTAVTTAKPGQVLICTSKTTKTYHKKKCTGLARCKAKTSSVALAMARKTRKPCKICYPKGKGKK
;
A
#
# COMPACT_ATOMS: atom_id res chain seq x y z
N MET A 1 -16.68 -4.33 -61.67
CA MET A 1 -17.26 -4.47 -60.31
C MET A 1 -16.15 -4.31 -59.29
N ASN A 2 -16.26 -3.29 -58.44
CA ASN A 2 -15.24 -2.85 -57.48
C ASN A 2 -15.17 -3.84 -56.31
N LEU A 3 -14.03 -4.48 -56.05
CA LEU A 3 -13.81 -5.31 -54.84
C LEU A 3 -12.79 -4.67 -53.86
N PRO A 4 -13.10 -3.51 -53.25
CA PRO A 4 -12.36 -3.03 -52.07
C PRO A 4 -12.77 -3.78 -50.79
N TYR A 5 -13.85 -4.58 -50.85
CA TYR A 5 -14.43 -5.28 -49.70
C TYR A 5 -13.57 -6.44 -49.17
N LEU A 6 -12.80 -7.11 -50.04
CA LEU A 6 -12.03 -8.32 -49.69
C LEU A 6 -10.73 -8.04 -48.90
N LYS A 7 -10.16 -6.83 -49.02
CA LYS A 7 -8.95 -6.43 -48.27
C LYS A 7 -9.27 -6.02 -46.84
N ASN A 8 -10.47 -5.51 -46.59
CA ASN A 8 -10.89 -5.06 -45.27
C ASN A 8 -11.28 -6.23 -44.34
N THR A 9 -11.86 -7.30 -44.92
CA THR A 9 -12.17 -8.53 -44.19
C THR A 9 -10.92 -9.27 -43.72
N HIS A 10 -9.84 -9.29 -44.51
CA HIS A 10 -8.56 -9.88 -44.08
C HIS A 10 -7.91 -9.10 -42.93
N ARG A 11 -8.01 -7.76 -42.93
CA ARG A 11 -7.55 -6.92 -41.82
C ARG A 11 -8.36 -7.15 -40.55
N LEU A 12 -9.69 -7.26 -40.67
CA LEU A 12 -10.59 -7.59 -39.55
C LEU A 12 -10.30 -8.99 -38.98
N LEU A 13 -10.06 -9.98 -39.85
CA LEU A 13 -9.71 -11.35 -39.45
C LEU A 13 -8.36 -11.40 -38.71
N LEU A 14 -7.35 -10.68 -39.21
CA LEU A 14 -6.04 -10.59 -38.57
C LEU A 14 -6.11 -9.92 -37.18
N ILE A 15 -6.89 -8.86 -37.03
CA ILE A 15 -7.09 -8.18 -35.74
C ILE A 15 -7.77 -9.13 -34.73
N ALA A 16 -8.77 -9.90 -35.16
CA ALA A 16 -9.43 -10.87 -34.30
C ALA A 16 -8.48 -11.99 -33.82
N LEU A 17 -7.61 -12.50 -34.72
CA LEU A 17 -6.61 -13.52 -34.36
C LEU A 17 -5.56 -13.00 -33.35
N VAL A 18 -5.09 -11.76 -33.51
CA VAL A 18 -4.13 -11.15 -32.57
C VAL A 18 -4.73 -11.00 -31.17
N MET A 19 -6.02 -10.61 -31.07
CA MET A 19 -6.69 -10.45 -29.77
C MET A 19 -6.91 -11.78 -29.05
N ILE A 20 -7.17 -12.87 -29.78
CA ILE A 20 -7.27 -14.23 -29.21
C ILE A 20 -5.90 -14.71 -28.71
N PHE A 21 -4.82 -14.44 -29.46
CA PHE A 21 -3.46 -14.82 -29.06
C PHE A 21 -2.98 -14.05 -27.81
N CYS A 22 -3.33 -12.77 -27.69
CA CYS A 22 -3.01 -11.95 -26.51
C CYS A 22 -3.66 -12.44 -25.21
N ALA A 23 -4.87 -13.03 -25.28
CA ALA A 23 -5.56 -13.55 -24.10
C ALA A 23 -4.96 -14.86 -23.56
N ALA A 24 -4.27 -15.63 -24.41
CA ALA A 24 -3.61 -16.89 -24.03
C ALA A 24 -2.24 -16.68 -23.34
N LEU A 25 -1.67 -15.48 -23.42
CA LEU A 25 -0.34 -15.15 -22.88
C LEU A 25 -0.36 -14.61 -21.43
N THR A 26 -1.53 -14.48 -20.80
CA THR A 26 -1.64 -13.91 -19.45
C THR A 26 -1.70 -14.93 -18.30
N ASP A 27 -1.43 -16.22 -18.56
CA ASP A 27 -1.46 -17.26 -17.52
C ASP A 27 -0.08 -17.65 -16.96
N GLU A 28 0.91 -16.74 -16.89
CA GLU A 28 2.17 -17.04 -16.19
C GLU A 28 2.74 -15.82 -15.47
N ALA A 29 2.16 -15.46 -14.32
CA ALA A 29 2.92 -14.79 -13.26
C ALA A 29 2.20 -14.84 -11.90
N GLN A 30 2.51 -15.89 -11.13
CA GLN A 30 3.05 -15.82 -9.76
C GLN A 30 2.49 -16.93 -8.85
N ALA A 31 3.03 -18.14 -9.04
CA ALA A 31 3.21 -19.09 -7.97
C ALA A 31 4.57 -18.85 -7.29
N GLN A 32 4.64 -19.18 -5.99
CA GLN A 32 5.79 -19.18 -5.06
C GLN A 32 6.06 -17.82 -4.38
N SER A 33 6.11 -17.67 -3.05
CA SER A 33 6.76 -18.55 -2.09
C SER A 33 6.26 -18.33 -0.65
N LYS A 34 6.24 -19.43 0.10
CA LYS A 34 5.71 -19.63 1.46
C LYS A 34 6.66 -19.05 2.52
N LYS A 35 6.13 -18.41 3.58
CA LYS A 35 6.47 -18.70 5.00
C LYS A 35 5.74 -17.77 6.00
N LYS A 36 4.76 -18.37 6.69
CA LYS A 36 4.64 -18.36 8.16
C LYS A 36 4.31 -17.01 8.84
N PHE A 37 3.02 -16.70 9.00
CA PHE A 37 2.51 -16.41 10.35
C PHE A 37 1.04 -16.77 10.50
N LYS A 38 0.74 -17.33 11.67
CA LYS A 38 -0.45 -18.09 12.03
C LYS A 38 -1.72 -17.26 12.03
N LYS A 39 -2.80 -17.96 11.72
CA LYS A 39 -4.18 -17.70 12.17
C LYS A 39 -4.23 -17.23 13.64
N LYS A 40 -5.16 -16.30 13.88
CA LYS A 40 -5.81 -15.92 15.15
C LYS A 40 -5.03 -14.99 16.11
N ALA A 41 -5.52 -13.76 16.21
CA ALA A 41 -6.12 -13.28 17.45
C ALA A 41 -7.02 -12.07 17.17
N LYS A 42 -8.32 -12.28 17.30
CA LYS A 42 -9.27 -11.22 17.65
C LYS A 42 -8.96 -10.89 19.12
N ALA A 43 -8.28 -9.77 19.36
CA ALA A 43 -8.19 -9.10 20.66
C ALA A 43 -8.29 -7.60 20.34
N LYS A 44 -9.42 -6.92 20.58
CA LYS A 44 -9.91 -6.48 21.89
C LYS A 44 -8.77 -6.29 22.89
N THR A 45 -7.96 -5.25 22.71
CA THR A 45 -7.30 -4.58 23.84
C THR A 45 -6.84 -3.19 23.44
N THR A 46 -7.48 -2.20 24.04
CA THR A 46 -6.87 -0.98 24.56
C THR A 46 -5.52 -1.33 25.19
N ALA A 47 -4.40 -1.18 24.49
CA ALA A 47 -3.06 -1.33 25.07
C ALA A 47 -2.02 -0.67 24.16
N VAL A 48 -1.30 0.29 24.75
CA VAL A 48 -0.18 1.03 24.15
C VAL A 48 0.83 0.04 23.57
N THR A 49 0.80 -0.15 22.25
CA THR A 49 1.69 -1.10 21.58
C THR A 49 3.10 -0.51 21.53
N THR A 50 4.03 -1.14 22.21
CA THR A 50 5.46 -0.81 22.15
C THR A 50 5.95 -1.03 20.71
N ALA A 51 6.20 0.07 19.99
CA ALA A 51 6.79 0.02 18.65
C ALA A 51 8.19 -0.61 18.73
N LYS A 52 8.45 -1.63 17.89
CA LYS A 52 9.78 -2.24 17.73
C LYS A 52 10.78 -1.20 17.18
N PRO A 53 12.10 -1.38 17.37
CA PRO A 53 13.09 -0.51 16.74
C PRO A 53 12.82 -0.40 15.24
N GLY A 54 12.79 0.83 14.72
CA GLY A 54 12.46 1.12 13.31
C GLY A 54 10.96 1.24 12.97
N GLN A 55 10.06 1.07 13.94
CA GLN A 55 8.62 1.29 13.75
C GLN A 55 8.15 2.63 14.33
N VAL A 56 7.09 3.17 13.73
CA VAL A 56 6.40 4.39 14.16
C VAL A 56 4.92 4.13 14.34
N LEU A 57 4.29 4.94 15.18
CA LEU A 57 2.85 4.85 15.42
C LEU A 57 2.11 5.81 14.51
N ILE A 58 0.97 5.37 14.00
CA ILE A 58 0.03 6.17 13.22
C ILE A 58 -1.33 6.13 13.89
N CYS A 59 -2.06 7.23 13.85
CA CYS A 59 -3.48 7.20 14.15
C CYS A 59 -4.25 6.77 12.89
N THR A 60 -5.23 5.88 13.01
CA THR A 60 -6.01 5.37 11.87
C THR A 60 -7.22 6.24 11.55
N SER A 61 -7.30 7.46 12.09
CA SER A 61 -8.37 8.38 11.74
C SER A 61 -8.20 8.88 10.30
N LYS A 62 -9.33 9.08 9.60
CA LYS A 62 -9.33 9.57 8.20
C LYS A 62 -8.74 10.97 8.06
N THR A 63 -8.80 11.77 9.14
CA THR A 63 -8.40 13.17 9.17
C THR A 63 -6.91 13.37 9.44
N THR A 64 -6.25 12.45 10.15
CA THR A 64 -4.84 12.62 10.53
C THR A 64 -3.93 11.74 9.67
N LYS A 65 -3.10 12.38 8.84
CA LYS A 65 -2.14 11.69 7.96
C LYS A 65 -0.70 11.88 8.45
N THR A 66 -0.49 11.75 9.75
CA THR A 66 0.84 11.91 10.37
C THR A 66 1.31 10.64 11.06
N TYR A 67 2.64 10.45 11.11
CA TYR A 67 3.28 9.42 11.93
C TYR A 67 3.98 10.04 13.15
N HIS A 68 3.98 9.29 14.24
CA HIS A 68 4.31 9.73 15.59
C HIS A 68 5.34 8.78 16.24
N LYS A 69 6.12 9.32 17.19
CA LYS A 69 6.92 8.51 18.13
C LYS A 69 6.02 7.99 19.25
N LYS A 70 6.47 6.95 19.97
CA LYS A 70 5.73 6.32 21.09
C LYS A 70 5.22 7.32 22.13
N LYS A 71 6.02 8.34 22.48
CA LYS A 71 5.71 9.33 23.51
C LYS A 71 5.10 10.64 22.96
N CYS A 72 4.25 10.56 21.93
CA CYS A 72 3.64 11.76 21.35
C CYS A 72 2.38 12.19 22.12
N THR A 73 2.35 13.42 22.62
CA THR A 73 1.17 14.03 23.26
C THR A 73 -0.04 14.12 22.32
N GLY A 74 0.20 14.39 21.04
CA GLY A 74 -0.86 14.39 20.02
C GLY A 74 -1.48 13.01 19.79
N LEU A 75 -0.66 11.95 19.87
CA LEU A 75 -1.14 10.57 19.73
C LEU A 75 -1.92 10.12 20.96
N ALA A 76 -1.47 10.50 22.17
CA ALA A 76 -2.14 10.20 23.42
C ALA A 76 -3.58 10.78 23.49
N ARG A 77 -3.82 11.90 22.80
CA ARG A 77 -5.16 12.51 22.66
C ARG A 77 -5.98 11.94 21.50
N CYS A 78 -5.42 11.06 20.66
CA CYS A 78 -6.17 10.50 19.54
C CYS A 78 -7.23 9.53 20.06
N LYS A 79 -8.51 9.80 19.75
CA LYS A 79 -9.63 8.92 20.12
C LYS A 79 -9.75 7.68 19.23
N ALA A 80 -9.09 7.69 18.07
CA ALA A 80 -9.12 6.58 17.13
C ALA A 80 -8.01 5.55 17.43
N LYS A 81 -8.13 4.36 16.84
CA LYS A 81 -7.15 3.30 17.01
C LYS A 81 -5.77 3.75 16.49
N THR A 82 -4.73 3.29 17.17
CA THR A 82 -3.34 3.50 16.75
C THR A 82 -2.76 2.20 16.22
N SER A 83 -2.01 2.26 15.12
CA SER A 83 -1.29 1.10 14.59
C SER A 83 0.21 1.39 14.44
N SER A 84 1.01 0.34 14.54
CA SER A 84 2.46 0.39 14.35
C SER A 84 2.78 0.04 12.90
N VAL A 85 3.58 0.88 12.24
CA VAL A 85 4.02 0.69 10.85
C VAL A 85 5.52 0.94 10.73
N ALA A 86 6.16 0.32 9.74
CA ALA A 86 7.57 0.57 9.46
C ALA A 86 7.80 2.05 9.09
N LEU A 87 8.87 2.66 9.62
CA LEU A 87 9.20 4.07 9.37
C LEU A 87 9.33 4.37 7.86
N ALA A 88 9.95 3.47 7.09
CA ALA A 88 10.11 3.61 5.65
C ALA A 88 8.76 3.72 4.92
N MET A 89 7.78 2.89 5.31
CA MET A 89 6.43 2.92 4.73
C MET A 89 5.65 4.16 5.17
N ALA A 90 5.82 4.57 6.43
CA ALA A 90 5.17 5.76 6.96
C ALA A 90 5.66 7.04 6.27
N ARG A 91 6.96 7.13 5.95
CA ARG A 91 7.55 8.28 5.23
C ARG A 91 7.01 8.46 3.82
N LYS A 92 6.68 7.35 3.13
CA LYS A 92 6.09 7.39 1.78
C LYS A 92 4.63 7.86 1.78
N THR A 93 3.88 7.52 2.82
CA THR A 93 2.41 7.67 2.84
C THR A 93 1.91 8.82 3.71
N ARG A 94 2.69 9.24 4.70
CA ARG A 94 2.27 10.17 5.77
C ARG A 94 3.35 11.20 6.06
N LYS A 95 2.93 12.35 6.59
CA LYS A 95 3.85 13.41 7.00
C LYS A 95 4.37 13.16 8.42
N PRO A 96 5.59 13.61 8.76
CA PRO A 96 6.06 13.56 10.14
C PRO A 96 5.20 14.45 11.05
N CYS A 97 4.88 13.97 12.25
CA CYS A 97 4.30 14.81 13.29
C CYS A 97 5.29 15.92 13.67
N LYS A 98 4.87 17.19 13.57
CA LYS A 98 5.70 18.37 13.89
C LYS A 98 6.22 18.37 15.33
N ILE A 99 5.46 17.80 16.27
CA ILE A 99 5.85 17.67 17.69
C ILE A 99 6.95 16.60 17.86
N CYS A 100 6.82 15.47 17.15
CA CYS A 100 7.78 14.36 17.26
C CYS A 100 9.07 14.60 16.45
N TYR A 101 8.94 15.37 15.37
CA TYR A 101 9.92 15.63 14.34
C TYR A 101 9.86 17.11 13.95
N PRO A 102 10.31 18.03 14.83
CA PRO A 102 10.36 19.45 14.51
C PRO A 102 11.28 19.66 13.29
N LYS A 103 10.78 20.39 12.30
CA LYS A 103 11.60 20.79 11.15
C LYS A 103 12.66 21.78 11.65
N GLY A 104 13.94 21.50 11.39
CA GLY A 104 15.04 22.42 11.73
C GLY A 104 16.04 21.96 12.79
N LYS A 105 15.90 20.75 13.37
CA LYS A 105 17.02 20.16 14.12
C LYS A 105 17.92 19.39 13.14
N GLY A 106 18.66 20.16 12.35
CA GLY A 106 19.92 19.67 11.79
C GLY A 106 20.75 19.09 12.92
N LYS A 107 21.42 17.97 12.65
CA LYS A 107 22.44 17.44 13.54
C LYS A 107 23.42 18.59 13.83
N LYS A 108 23.49 19.04 15.07
CA LYS A 108 24.69 19.71 15.57
C LYS A 108 25.68 18.60 15.90
#